data_AF-A0A7S2JTC6-F1
#
_entry.id   AF-A0A7S2JTC6-F1
#
_cell.length_a   1.000
_cell.length_b   1.000
_cell.length_c   1.000
_cell.angle_alpha   90.00
_cell.angle_beta   90.00
_cell.angle_gamma   90.00
#
_symmetry.space_group_name_H-M   'P 1'
#
loop_
_entity.id
_entity.type
_entity.pdbx_description
1 polymer ?
#
loop_
_entity_poly.entity_id
_entity_poly.type
_entity_poly.pdbx_seq_one_letter_code
_entity_poly.pdbx_strand_id
1 'polypeptide(L)'
;TYAEPIKPVQTEPTLFHRTATLFSAAAKLEAASKVIVIGAGAVGVELVGEILTVYPSKHVIVVDFAPTILPGFDKAASDYTIAWFEQAGVELMLGTAIDKIEDTFIVLKSGETISADIVY
;
A
#
# COMPACT_ATOMS: atom_id res chain seq x y z
N THR A 1 -0.04 -8.27 10.43
CA THR A 1 -1.40 -8.65 10.00
C THR A 1 -2.04 -7.44 9.35
N TYR A 2 -2.63 -7.59 8.16
CA TYR A 2 -3.20 -6.47 7.41
C TYR A 2 -4.37 -5.79 8.15
N ALA A 3 -4.48 -4.47 7.98
CA ALA A 3 -5.55 -3.67 8.56
C ALA A 3 -6.88 -3.83 7.79
N GLU A 4 -7.94 -3.20 8.28
CA GLU A 4 -9.13 -2.98 7.45
C GLU A 4 -8.77 -2.19 6.18
N PRO A 5 -9.45 -2.42 5.04
CA PRO A 5 -10.58 -3.33 4.88
C PRO A 5 -10.16 -4.78 4.60
N ILE A 6 -8.87 -5.13 4.53
CA ILE A 6 -8.40 -6.42 4.01
C ILE A 6 -8.91 -7.60 4.85
N LYS A 7 -8.85 -7.48 6.18
CA LYS A 7 -9.39 -8.50 7.10
C LYS A 7 -10.80 -8.11 7.58
N PRO A 8 -11.78 -9.01 7.56
CA PRO A 8 -13.08 -8.76 8.17
C PRO A 8 -12.96 -8.67 9.70
N VAL A 9 -13.81 -7.85 10.31
CA VAL A 9 -13.94 -7.70 11.75
C VAL A 9 -15.25 -8.28 12.28
N GLN A 10 -15.34 -8.51 13.60
CA GLN A 10 -16.51 -9.15 14.21
C GLN A 10 -17.83 -8.38 13.99
N THR A 11 -17.74 -7.08 13.70
CA THR A 11 -18.87 -6.21 13.39
C THR A 11 -19.38 -6.38 11.95
N GLU A 12 -18.78 -7.26 11.14
CA GLU A 12 -19.21 -7.61 9.78
C GLU A 12 -19.75 -9.05 9.69
N PRO A 13 -20.85 -9.43 10.39
CA PRO A 13 -21.27 -10.82 10.51
C PRO A 13 -21.89 -11.41 9.24
N THR A 14 -22.14 -10.60 8.20
CA THR A 14 -22.80 -11.03 6.97
C THR A 14 -22.12 -10.47 5.73
N LEU A 15 -22.39 -11.10 4.57
CA LEU A 15 -21.93 -10.60 3.28
C LEU A 15 -22.38 -9.16 3.00
N PHE A 16 -23.56 -8.76 3.48
CA PHE A 16 -24.05 -7.40 3.33
C PHE A 16 -23.14 -6.37 4.03
N HIS A 17 -22.80 -6.61 5.30
CA HIS A 17 -21.89 -5.73 6.05
C HIS A 17 -20.51 -5.69 5.40
N ARG A 18 -20.00 -6.84 5.00
CA ARG A 18 -18.71 -6.95 4.33
C ARG A 18 -18.68 -6.17 3.01
N THR A 19 -19.73 -6.30 2.22
CA THR A 19 -19.90 -5.59 0.95
C THR A 19 -19.94 -4.07 1.17
N ALA A 20 -20.66 -3.61 2.19
CA ALA A 20 -20.71 -2.19 2.55
C ALA A 20 -19.33 -1.64 2.94
N THR A 21 -18.54 -2.38 3.73
CA THR A 21 -17.17 -1.98 4.07
C THR A 21 -16.29 -1.88 2.83
N LEU A 22 -16.35 -2.87 1.94
CA LEU A 22 -15.55 -2.87 0.70
C LEU A 22 -15.91 -1.69 -0.21
N PHE A 23 -17.21 -1.39 -0.39
CA PHE A 23 -17.62 -0.21 -1.15
C PHE A 23 -17.17 1.10 -0.51
N SER A 24 -17.26 1.22 0.81
CA SER A 24 -16.77 2.39 1.54
C SER A 24 -15.27 2.58 1.36
N ALA A 25 -14.48 1.50 1.46
CA ALA A 25 -13.05 1.55 1.25
C ALA A 25 -12.67 1.88 -0.20
N ALA A 26 -13.39 1.32 -1.19
CA ALA A 26 -13.19 1.64 -2.60
C ALA A 26 -13.44 3.13 -2.87
N ALA A 27 -14.51 3.71 -2.32
CA ALA A 27 -14.80 5.14 -2.46
C ALA A 27 -13.74 6.02 -1.79
N LYS A 28 -13.21 5.63 -0.63
CA LYS A 28 -12.08 6.33 0.02
C LYS A 28 -10.84 6.33 -0.86
N LEU A 29 -10.48 5.18 -1.42
CA LEU A 29 -9.35 5.05 -2.34
C LEU A 29 -9.55 5.88 -3.61
N GLU A 30 -10.76 5.86 -4.18
CA GLU A 30 -11.12 6.65 -5.35
C GLU A 30 -10.90 8.15 -5.10
N ALA A 31 -11.29 8.65 -3.93
CA ALA A 31 -11.11 10.05 -3.53
C ALA A 31 -9.67 10.42 -3.13
N ALA A 32 -8.86 9.46 -2.68
CA ALA A 32 -7.48 9.71 -2.23
C ALA A 32 -6.56 10.13 -3.39
N SER A 33 -5.72 11.15 -3.21
CA SER A 33 -4.71 11.55 -4.19
C SER A 33 -3.34 10.96 -3.88
N LYS A 34 -3.03 10.78 -2.58
CA LYS A 34 -1.78 10.20 -2.09
C LYS A 34 -2.03 8.96 -1.24
N VAL A 35 -1.39 7.85 -1.59
CA VAL A 35 -1.53 6.54 -0.95
C VAL A 35 -0.17 6.07 -0.46
N ILE A 36 -0.10 5.57 0.78
CA ILE A 36 1.06 4.79 1.26
C ILE A 36 0.66 3.32 1.30
N VAL A 37 1.53 2.46 0.77
CA VAL A 37 1.43 1.00 0.93
C VAL A 37 2.63 0.51 1.73
N ILE A 38 2.37 -0.11 2.87
CA ILE A 38 3.39 -0.67 3.77
C ILE A 38 3.62 -2.14 3.40
N GLY A 39 4.82 -2.41 2.91
CA GLY A 39 5.26 -3.71 2.45
C GLY A 39 5.35 -3.77 0.92
N ALA A 40 6.52 -4.13 0.42
CA ALA A 40 6.88 -4.41 -0.95
C ALA A 40 6.98 -5.93 -1.22
N GLY A 41 6.30 -6.76 -0.42
CA GLY A 41 6.06 -8.18 -0.72
C GLY A 41 4.98 -8.38 -1.78
N ALA A 42 4.70 -9.63 -2.16
CA ALA A 42 3.77 -9.96 -3.25
C ALA A 42 2.41 -9.25 -3.15
N VAL A 43 1.79 -9.25 -1.96
CA VAL A 43 0.47 -8.61 -1.73
C VAL A 43 0.54 -7.09 -1.88
N GLY A 44 1.57 -6.45 -1.33
CA GLY A 44 1.72 -5.00 -1.44
C GLY A 44 2.02 -4.56 -2.88
N VAL A 45 2.83 -5.33 -3.60
CA VAL A 45 3.11 -5.10 -5.02
C VAL A 45 1.86 -5.23 -5.88
N GLU A 46 1.07 -6.28 -5.67
CA GLU A 46 -0.22 -6.47 -6.34
C GLU A 46 -1.16 -5.29 -6.08
N LEU A 47 -1.29 -4.86 -4.82
CA LEU A 47 -2.13 -3.72 -4.45
C LEU A 47 -1.71 -2.43 -5.17
N VAL A 48 -0.40 -2.13 -5.21
CA VAL A 48 0.12 -0.96 -5.93
C VAL A 48 -0.18 -1.05 -7.42
N GLY A 49 0.01 -2.24 -8.02
CA GLY A 49 -0.30 -2.50 -9.42
C GLY A 49 -1.77 -2.26 -9.76
N GLU A 50 -2.70 -2.78 -8.94
CA GLU A 50 -4.14 -2.58 -9.10
C GLU A 50 -4.54 -1.10 -8.95
N ILE A 51 -4.02 -0.41 -7.94
CA ILE A 51 -4.28 1.02 -7.71
C ILE A 51 -3.89 1.83 -8.95
N LEU A 52 -2.68 1.63 -9.48
CA LEU A 52 -2.16 2.43 -10.60
C LEU A 52 -2.72 2.01 -11.95
N THR A 53 -3.17 0.76 -12.08
CA THR A 53 -3.89 0.31 -13.28
C THR A 53 -5.25 1.01 -13.41
N VAL A 54 -5.98 1.14 -12.29
CA VAL A 54 -7.30 1.80 -12.26
C VAL A 54 -7.16 3.32 -12.19
N TYR A 55 -6.18 3.82 -11.43
CA TYR A 55 -5.99 5.24 -11.13
C TYR A 55 -4.54 5.68 -11.39
N PRO A 56 -4.13 5.79 -12.66
CA PRO A 56 -2.73 6.01 -13.05
C PRO A 56 -2.14 7.36 -12.59
N SER A 57 -2.97 8.30 -12.15
CA SER A 57 -2.54 9.62 -11.67
C SER A 57 -2.35 9.72 -10.16
N LYS A 58 -2.62 8.65 -9.39
CA LYS A 58 -2.46 8.69 -7.92
C LYS A 58 -0.99 8.63 -7.55
N HIS A 59 -0.60 9.41 -6.54
CA HIS A 59 0.74 9.36 -5.99
C HIS A 59 0.83 8.20 -4.99
N VAL A 60 1.64 7.19 -5.29
CA VAL A 60 1.81 6.01 -4.43
C VAL A 60 3.24 5.97 -3.88
N ILE A 61 3.35 5.84 -2.56
CA ILE A 61 4.60 5.58 -1.84
C ILE A 61 4.57 4.15 -1.31
N VAL A 62 5.59 3.37 -1.60
CA VAL A 62 5.77 2.02 -1.06
C VAL A 62 6.90 2.04 -0.05
N VAL A 63 6.62 1.58 1.18
CA VAL A 63 7.61 1.57 2.26
C VAL A 63 7.82 0.13 2.73
N ASP A 64 9.06 -0.35 2.72
CA ASP A 64 9.41 -1.68 3.25
C ASP A 64 10.72 -1.63 4.04
N PHE A 65 10.80 -2.44 5.09
CA PHE A 65 12.02 -2.67 5.86
C PHE A 65 13.06 -3.46 5.06
N ALA A 66 12.64 -4.36 4.18
CA ALA A 66 13.54 -5.10 3.30
C ALA A 66 14.20 -4.16 2.28
N PRO A 67 15.47 -4.40 1.91
CA PRO A 67 16.19 -3.56 0.96
C PRO A 67 15.78 -3.83 -0.50
N THR A 68 14.83 -4.74 -0.75
CA THR A 68 14.37 -5.14 -2.08
C THR A 68 12.87 -5.38 -2.09
N ILE A 69 12.26 -5.16 -3.24
CA ILE A 69 10.90 -5.60 -3.57
C ILE A 69 10.85 -7.11 -3.79
N LEU A 70 9.69 -7.72 -3.54
CA LEU A 70 9.41 -9.14 -3.71
C LEU A 70 10.49 -10.05 -3.08
N PRO A 71 10.84 -9.88 -1.79
CA PRO A 71 11.85 -10.71 -1.16
C PRO A 71 11.47 -12.19 -1.27
N GLY A 72 12.40 -13.01 -1.80
CA GLY A 72 12.20 -14.44 -2.03
C GLY A 72 11.74 -14.82 -3.44
N PHE A 73 11.43 -13.84 -4.29
CA PHE A 73 11.20 -14.06 -5.73
C PHE A 73 12.53 -13.99 -6.49
N ASP A 74 12.51 -14.40 -7.76
CA ASP A 74 13.69 -14.25 -8.62
C ASP A 74 13.99 -12.77 -8.92
N LYS A 75 15.26 -12.49 -9.24
CA LYS A 75 15.71 -11.13 -9.51
C LYS A 75 15.01 -10.52 -10.73
N ALA A 76 14.61 -11.33 -11.71
CA ALA A 76 13.97 -10.86 -12.92
C ALA A 76 12.59 -10.26 -12.64
N ALA A 77 11.81 -10.89 -11.76
CA ALA A 77 10.52 -10.38 -11.31
C ALA A 77 10.69 -9.08 -10.52
N SER A 78 11.66 -9.01 -9.60
CA SER A 78 11.96 -7.79 -8.86
C SER A 78 12.40 -6.64 -9.79
N ASP A 79 13.32 -6.89 -10.72
CA ASP A 79 13.81 -5.89 -11.68
C ASP A 79 12.69 -5.38 -12.59
N TYR A 80 11.85 -6.28 -13.11
CA TYR A 80 10.67 -5.92 -13.91
C TYR A 80 9.72 -5.03 -13.13
N THR A 81 9.45 -5.39 -11.87
CA THR A 81 8.51 -4.65 -11.01
C THR A 81 9.04 -3.26 -10.68
N ILE A 82 10.34 -3.13 -10.34
CA ILE A 82 10.98 -1.83 -10.10
C ILE A 82 10.89 -0.96 -11.35
N ALA A 83 11.23 -1.49 -12.53
CA ALA A 83 11.15 -0.74 -13.78
C ALA A 83 9.72 -0.26 -14.09
N TRP A 84 8.71 -1.09 -13.80
CA TRP A 84 7.31 -0.69 -13.97
C TRP A 84 6.87 0.37 -12.95
N PHE A 85 7.27 0.24 -11.68
CA PHE A 85 7.02 1.22 -10.61
C PHE A 85 7.68 2.57 -10.91
N GLU A 86 8.92 2.58 -11.39
CA GLU A 86 9.61 3.81 -11.81
C GLU A 86 8.89 4.49 -12.98
N GLN A 87 8.45 3.73 -13.98
CA GLN A 87 7.67 4.26 -15.10
C GLN A 87 6.31 4.83 -14.65
N ALA A 88 5.69 4.21 -13.64
CA ALA A 88 4.43 4.66 -13.06
C ALA A 88 4.59 5.80 -12.03
N GLY A 89 5.82 6.23 -11.73
CA GLY A 89 6.08 7.32 -10.78
C GLY A 89 5.90 6.94 -9.31
N VAL A 90 6.05 5.66 -8.96
CA VAL A 90 5.99 5.19 -7.57
C VAL A 90 7.23 5.61 -6.80
N GLU A 91 7.05 6.14 -5.59
CA GLU A 91 8.14 6.41 -4.66
C GLU A 91 8.45 5.15 -3.85
N LEU A 92 9.64 4.55 -4.06
CA LEU A 92 10.08 3.35 -3.34
C LEU A 92 11.00 3.71 -2.18
N MET A 93 10.55 3.44 -0.95
CA MET A 93 11.30 3.60 0.29
C MET A 93 11.65 2.23 0.88
N LEU A 94 12.65 1.58 0.28
CA LEU A 94 13.16 0.28 0.72
C LEU A 94 14.21 0.44 1.83
N GLY A 95 14.43 -0.60 2.62
CA GLY A 95 15.36 -0.54 3.76
C GLY A 95 14.92 0.42 4.88
N THR A 96 13.65 0.81 4.88
CA THR A 96 13.11 1.88 5.71
C THR A 96 12.29 1.31 6.86
N ALA A 97 12.70 1.59 8.09
CA ALA A 97 11.99 1.13 9.29
C ALA A 97 10.93 2.15 9.72
N ILE A 98 9.70 1.67 9.95
CA ILE A 98 8.58 2.46 10.46
C ILE A 98 8.52 2.31 11.98
N ASP A 99 8.28 3.43 12.68
CA ASP A 99 8.05 3.48 14.13
C ASP A 99 6.56 3.48 14.47
N LYS A 100 5.74 4.21 13.70
CA LYS A 100 4.29 4.33 13.93
C LYS A 100 3.51 4.32 12.62
N ILE A 101 2.35 3.67 12.63
CA ILE A 101 1.40 3.61 11.51
C ILE A 101 0.06 4.15 11.99
N GLU A 102 -0.52 5.06 11.21
CA GLU A 102 -1.84 5.66 11.42
C GLU A 102 -2.57 5.72 10.07
N ASP A 103 -3.88 5.96 10.07
CA ASP A 103 -4.72 5.86 8.85
C ASP A 103 -4.32 6.83 7.72
N THR A 104 -3.65 7.93 8.07
CA THR A 104 -3.29 9.03 7.15
C THR A 104 -1.83 9.46 7.24
N PHE A 105 -1.01 8.76 8.03
CA PHE A 105 0.42 9.01 8.08
C PHE A 105 1.20 7.85 8.68
N ILE A 106 2.50 7.85 8.40
CA ILE A 106 3.47 7.01 9.10
C ILE A 106 4.54 7.88 9.74
N VAL A 107 5.15 7.38 10.81
CA VAL A 107 6.36 7.96 11.41
C VAL A 107 7.48 6.96 11.21
N LEU A 108 8.56 7.36 10.56
CA LEU A 108 9.75 6.56 10.35
C LEU A 108 10.59 6.50 11.63
N LYS A 109 11.44 5.48 11.75
CA LYS A 109 12.42 5.37 12.85
C LYS A 109 13.44 6.51 12.87
N SER A 110 13.62 7.23 11.76
CA SER A 110 14.40 8.46 11.70
C SER A 110 13.75 9.64 12.43
N GLY A 111 12.46 9.54 12.76
CA GLY A 111 11.64 10.63 13.29
C GLY A 111 10.90 11.43 12.22
N GLU A 112 11.10 11.13 10.95
CA GLU A 112 10.37 11.76 9.84
C GLU A 112 8.91 11.27 9.78
N THR A 113 7.98 12.18 9.51
CA THR A 113 6.55 11.88 9.33
C THR A 113 6.18 12.02 7.86
N ILE A 114 5.55 10.99 7.29
CA ILE A 114 5.06 11.00 5.90
C ILE A 114 3.54 10.91 5.93
N SER A 115 2.87 11.96 5.46
CA SER A 115 1.41 12.02 5.36
C SER A 115 0.90 11.47 4.02
N ALA A 116 -0.30 10.91 4.04
CA ALA A 116 -1.08 10.46 2.88
C ALA A 116 -2.57 10.60 3.17
N ASP A 117 -3.41 10.43 2.15
CA ASP A 117 -4.86 10.42 2.34
C ASP A 117 -5.34 9.07 2.87
N ILE A 118 -4.58 8.01 2.58
CA ILE A 118 -4.83 6.65 3.07
C ILE A 118 -3.51 5.86 3.17
N VAL A 119 -3.42 5.03 4.21
CA VAL A 119 -2.31 4.10 4.47
C VAL A 119 -2.84 2.67 4.46
N TYR A 120 -2.17 1.79 3.71
CA TYR A 120 -2.43 0.35 3.65
C TYR A 120 -1.28 -0.46 4.25
#